data_AF-A0A2S9G7R0-F1
#
_entry.id   AF-A0A2S9G7R0-F1
#
_cell.length_a   1.000
_cell.length_b   1.000
_cell.length_c   1.000
_cell.angle_alpha   90.00
_cell.angle_beta   90.00
_cell.angle_gamma   90.00
#
_symmetry.space_group_name_H-M   'P 1'
#
loop_
_entity.id
_entity.type
_entity.pdbx_description
1 polymer ?
#
loop_
_entity_poly.entity_id
_entity_poly.type
_entity_poly.pdbx_seq_one_letter_code
_entity_poly.pdbx_strand_id
1 'polypeptide(L)'
;DVARRVAKVLADNGIGLRALSAEAVDRGPVQLSPHDIRALGAGIEVVDADDRAAEGCELVLVLGGDGTFLRAAELARNVEIPVLG
;
A
#
# COMPACT_ATOMS: atom_id res chain seq x y z
N ASP A 1 1.00 4.02 13.68
CA ASP A 1 -0.29 3.62 14.29
C ASP A 1 -1.44 3.44 13.31
N VAL A 2 -1.77 4.42 12.46
CA VAL A 2 -2.91 4.33 11.51
C VAL A 2 -2.76 3.17 10.51
N ALA A 3 -1.62 3.07 9.83
CA ALA A 3 -1.38 2.01 8.83
C ALA A 3 -1.53 0.59 9.40
N ARG A 4 -1.04 0.36 10.63
CA ARG A 4 -1.18 -0.92 11.31
C ARG A 4 -2.65 -1.24 11.63
N ARG A 5 -3.42 -0.23 12.06
CA ARG A 5 -4.86 -0.39 12.34
C ARG A 5 -5.66 -0.69 11.08
N VAL A 6 -5.36 0.02 9.99
CA VAL A 6 -5.97 -0.22 8.67
C VAL A 6 -5.67 -1.64 8.20
N ALA A 7 -4.39 -2.04 8.17
CA ALA A 7 -4.00 -3.37 7.75
C ALA A 7 -4.68 -4.48 8.56
N LYS A 8 -4.75 -4.31 9.89
CA LYS A 8 -5.45 -5.24 10.76
C LYS A 8 -6.95 -5.34 10.43
N VAL A 9 -7.63 -4.20 10.28
CA VAL A 9 -9.07 -4.18 9.96
C VAL A 9 -9.34 -4.83 8.61
N LEU A 10 -8.54 -4.54 7.60
CA LEU A 10 -8.68 -5.14 6.27
C LEU A 10 -8.46 -6.65 6.33
N ALA A 11 -7.40 -7.10 7.01
CA ALA A 11 -7.10 -8.53 7.18
C ALA A 11 -8.20 -9.26 7.97
N ASP A 12 -8.70 -8.67 9.07
CA ASP A 12 -9.79 -9.24 9.89
C ASP A 12 -11.10 -9.38 9.08
N ASN A 13 -11.23 -8.64 7.96
CA ASN A 13 -12.38 -8.72 7.03
C ASN A 13 -12.06 -9.49 5.73
N GLY A 14 -10.93 -10.20 5.67
CA GLY A 14 -10.56 -11.02 4.51
C GLY A 14 -10.14 -10.23 3.27
N ILE A 15 -9.79 -8.95 3.43
CA ILE A 15 -9.31 -8.11 2.34
C ILE A 15 -7.80 -8.28 2.21
N GLY A 16 -7.36 -8.77 1.05
CA GLY A 16 -5.94 -8.92 0.74
C GLY A 16 -5.25 -7.57 0.70
N LEU A 17 -4.04 -7.48 1.27
CA LEU A 17 -3.25 -6.26 1.25
C LEU A 17 -1.97 -6.45 0.47
N ARG A 18 -1.67 -5.48 -0.39
CA ARG A 18 -0.39 -5.32 -1.03
C ARG A 18 0.24 -4.00 -0.58
N ALA A 19 1.48 -4.05 -0.15
CA ALA A 19 2.25 -2.87 0.27
C ALA A 19 3.43 -2.67 -0.67
N LEU A 20 3.74 -1.40 -0.98
CA LEU A 20 4.89 -1.07 -1.80
C LEU A 20 6.19 -1.15 -0.97
N SER A 21 7.26 -1.68 -1.57
CA SER A 21 8.59 -1.75 -0.97
C SER A 21 9.15 -0.34 -0.79
N ALA A 22 9.82 -0.11 0.34
CA ALA A 22 10.31 1.21 0.73
C ALA A 22 11.41 1.76 -0.21
N GLU A 23 12.04 0.90 -1.01
CA GLU A 23 13.13 1.26 -1.93
C GLU A 23 12.64 2.08 -3.14
N ALA A 24 11.34 2.04 -3.43
CA ALA A 24 10.73 2.78 -4.54
C ALA A 24 10.05 4.09 -4.12
N VAL A 25 10.11 4.46 -2.83
CA VAL A 25 9.57 5.71 -2.30
C VAL A 25 10.73 6.68 -2.05
N ASP A 26 11.15 7.41 -3.09
CA ASP A 26 12.11 8.50 -2.93
C ASP A 26 11.53 9.56 -1.97
N ARG A 27 12.23 9.76 -0.84
CA ARG A 27 12.11 10.80 0.20
C ARG A 27 10.98 10.69 1.25
N GLY A 28 11.23 9.90 2.32
CA GLY A 28 10.67 10.13 3.67
C GLY A 28 10.02 8.90 4.33
N PRO A 29 10.11 8.72 5.66
CA PRO A 29 10.09 7.39 6.27
C PRO A 29 8.66 6.87 6.47
N VAL A 30 8.26 5.95 5.61
CA VAL A 30 7.70 4.70 6.12
C VAL A 30 8.60 3.59 5.60
N GLN A 31 9.77 3.44 6.23
CA GLN A 31 10.46 2.16 6.18
C GLN A 31 9.54 1.16 6.88
N LEU A 32 8.71 0.45 6.12
CA LEU A 32 8.10 -0.76 6.65
C LEU A 32 9.25 -1.73 6.84
N SER A 33 9.82 -1.74 8.05
CA SER A 33 10.85 -2.70 8.36
C SER A 33 10.28 -4.11 8.18
N PRO A 34 11.10 -5.14 7.94
CA PRO A 34 10.64 -6.52 8.00
C PRO A 34 9.89 -6.85 9.30
N HIS A 35 10.17 -6.12 10.39
CA HIS A 35 9.40 -6.18 11.63
C HIS A 35 8.00 -5.59 11.52
N ASP A 36 7.82 -4.47 10.82
CA ASP A 36 6.51 -3.84 10.61
C ASP A 36 5.63 -4.66 9.69
N ILE A 37 6.19 -5.25 8.63
CA ILE A 37 5.48 -6.17 7.73
C ILE A 37 4.97 -7.39 8.51
N ARG A 38 5.82 -7.98 9.36
CA ARG A 38 5.42 -9.08 10.26
C ARG A 38 4.37 -8.64 11.29
N ALA A 39 4.48 -7.41 11.81
CA ALA A 39 3.57 -6.87 12.82
C ALA A 39 2.21 -6.40 12.26
N LEU A 40 2.12 -6.12 10.96
CA LEU A 40 0.86 -5.80 10.30
C LEU A 40 -0.02 -7.06 10.06
N GLY A 41 0.57 -8.26 10.13
CA GLY A 41 -0.15 -9.54 10.08
C GLY A 41 0.34 -10.47 8.97
N ALA A 42 0.15 -11.78 9.16
CA ALA A 42 0.43 -12.78 8.14
C ALA A 42 -0.61 -12.64 7.01
N GLY A 43 -0.21 -12.08 5.87
CA GLY A 43 -1.11 -11.91 4.72
C GLY A 43 -0.87 -10.68 3.85
N ILE A 44 0.15 -9.87 4.17
CA ILE A 44 0.51 -8.71 3.33
C ILE A 44 1.58 -9.13 2.34
N GLU A 45 1.28 -8.93 1.06
CA GLU A 45 2.24 -9.05 -0.01
C GLU A 45 3.04 -7.74 -0.11
N VAL A 46 4.36 -7.82 -0.16
CA VAL A 46 5.21 -6.64 -0.42
C VAL A 46 5.71 -6.73 -1.84
N VAL A 47 5.48 -5.68 -2.63
CA VAL A 47 5.87 -5.60 -4.05
C VAL A 47 6.68 -4.35 -4.32
N ASP A 48 7.42 -4.32 -5.42
CA ASP A 48 8.05 -3.09 -5.88
C ASP A 48 7.03 -2.11 -6.46
N ALA A 49 7.30 -0.80 -6.36
CA ALA A 49 6.42 0.22 -6.91
C ALA A 49 6.61 0.43 -8.42
N ASP A 50 6.50 -0.65 -9.18
CA ASP A 50 6.46 -0.63 -10.63
C ASP A 50 5.03 -0.32 -11.15
N ASP A 51 4.92 -0.12 -12.46
CA ASP A 51 3.66 0.25 -13.12
C ASP A 51 2.55 -0.81 -12.98
N ARG A 52 2.92 -2.04 -12.63
CA ARG A 52 2.05 -3.22 -12.50
C ARG A 52 1.71 -3.53 -11.04
N ALA A 53 2.22 -2.76 -10.08
CA ALA A 53 2.04 -3.00 -8.64
C ALA A 53 0.56 -3.08 -8.22
N ALA A 54 -0.34 -2.41 -8.94
CA ALA A 54 -1.78 -2.42 -8.69
C ALA A 54 -2.56 -3.50 -9.47
N GLU A 55 -1.90 -4.32 -10.30
CA GLU A 55 -2.58 -5.36 -11.08
C GLU A 55 -3.27 -6.38 -10.17
N GLY A 56 -4.55 -6.63 -10.46
CA GLY A 56 -5.39 -7.52 -9.66
C GLY A 56 -5.90 -6.92 -8.35
N CYS A 57 -5.57 -5.66 -8.03
CA CYS A 57 -6.18 -4.93 -6.92
C CYS A 57 -7.51 -4.30 -7.35
N GLU A 58 -8.38 -4.03 -6.38
CA GLU A 58 -9.69 -3.38 -6.59
C GLU A 58 -9.70 -1.91 -6.13
N LEU A 59 -8.70 -1.49 -5.36
CA LEU A 59 -8.57 -0.16 -4.76
C LEU A 59 -7.10 0.13 -4.44
N VAL A 60 -6.66 1.37 -4.62
CA VAL A 60 -5.42 1.88 -4.01
C VAL A 60 -5.77 2.76 -2.80
N LEU A 61 -5.25 2.40 -1.62
CA LEU A 61 -5.42 3.15 -0.38
C LEU A 61 -4.16 3.94 -0.04
N VAL A 62 -4.32 5.23 0.20
CA VAL A 62 -3.25 6.19 0.47
C VAL A 62 -3.32 6.62 1.92
N LEU A 63 -2.24 6.39 2.65
CA LEU A 63 -2.07 6.88 4.03
C LEU A 63 -0.93 7.90 4.05
N GLY A 64 -1.18 9.05 3.44
CA GLY A 64 -0.16 10.07 3.18
C GLY A 64 -0.78 11.36 2.65
N GLY A 65 0.08 12.31 2.27
CA GLY A 65 -0.37 13.58 1.67
C GLY A 65 -0.49 13.53 0.15
N ASP A 66 -0.62 14.70 -0.46
CA ASP A 66 -0.84 14.85 -1.91
C ASP A 66 0.23 14.15 -2.77
N GLY A 67 1.50 14.19 -2.36
CA GLY A 67 2.59 13.51 -3.09
C GLY A 67 2.40 11.99 -3.14
N THR A 68 1.98 11.39 -2.02
CA THR A 68 1.64 9.96 -1.96
C THR A 68 0.36 9.68 -2.75
N PHE A 69 -0.61 10.58 -2.70
CA PHE A 69 -1.88 10.44 -3.43
C PHE A 69 -1.70 10.50 -4.94
N LEU A 70 -0.95 11.46 -5.46
CA LEU A 70 -0.66 11.59 -6.89
C LEU A 70 0.10 10.36 -7.40
N ARG A 71 1.07 9.87 -6.62
CA ARG A 71 1.79 8.63 -6.98
C ARG A 71 0.87 7.41 -6.96
N ALA A 72 -0.02 7.31 -5.98
CA ALA A 72 -1.04 6.25 -5.95
C ALA A 72 -2.03 6.35 -7.13
N ALA A 73 -2.40 7.56 -7.53
CA ALA A 73 -3.25 7.79 -8.68
C ALA A 73 -2.60 7.35 -10.00
N GLU A 74 -1.27 7.47 -10.14
CA GLU A 74 -0.55 6.91 -11.29
C GLU A 74 -0.70 5.38 -11.35
N LEU A 75 -0.45 4.69 -10.23
CA LEU A 75 -0.58 3.23 -10.16
C LEU A 75 -2.01 2.75 -10.40
N ALA A 76 -2.99 3.42 -9.77
CA ALA A 76 -4.40 3.09 -9.91
C ALA A 76 -4.91 3.32 -11.35
N ARG A 77 -4.42 4.39 -12.00
CA ARG A 77 -4.76 4.72 -13.39
C ARG A 77 -4.33 3.63 -14.36
N ASN A 78 -3.18 2.99 -14.15
CA ASN A 78 -2.67 1.94 -15.04
C ASN A 78 -3.60 0.72 -15.13
N VAL A 79 -4.42 0.50 -14.09
CA VAL A 79 -5.33 -0.65 -13.99
C VAL A 79 -6.80 -0.23 -13.80
N GLU A 80 -7.10 1.07 -13.98
CA GLU A 80 -8.44 1.66 -13.94
C GLU A 80 -9.25 1.43 -12.63
N ILE A 81 -8.58 1.51 -11.47
CA ILE A 81 -9.21 1.32 -10.15
C ILE A 81 -9.31 2.62 -9.34
N PRO A 82 -10.22 2.70 -8.35
CA PRO A 82 -10.33 3.86 -7.48
C PRO A 82 -9.10 4.11 -6.62
N VAL A 83 -8.95 5.37 -6.19
CA VAL A 83 -8.00 5.81 -5.17
C VAL A 83 -8.78 6.35 -3.97
N LEU A 84 -8.40 5.92 -2.77
CA LEU A 84 -8.91 6.43 -1.49
C LEU A 84 -7.75 7.03 -0.70
N GLY A 85 -7.89 8.27 -0.24
CA GLY A 85 -6.90 8.96 0.61
C GLY A 85 -7.47 9.40 1.93
#